data_AF-A0A7C7FPK9-F1
#
_entry.id   AF-A0A7C7FPK9-F1
#
_cell.length_a   1.000
_cell.length_b   1.000
_cell.length_c   1.000
_cell.angle_alpha   90.00
_cell.angle_beta   90.00
_cell.angle_gamma   90.00
#
_symmetry.space_group_name_H-M   'P 1'
#
loop_
_entity.id
_entity.type
_entity.pdbx_description
1 polymer ?
#
loop_
_entity_poly.entity_id
_entity_poly.type
_entity_poly.pdbx_seq_one_letter_code
_entity_poly.pdbx_strand_id
1 'polypeptide(L)'
;NRLAKILTRVRSAIIVETTEALLHFSDALLTSYQKRKEQYSLIDYDDLIQETGRLLNREGIAPWVLFKLDGGIDHVLIDEAQDTSPEQWGIIKALVDEFTVGNSAQENERTVFSVGDLKQSIYSFQGADPGEFQAMQSFFRERVSNAGHNWREVNLTVSFRSTPAILMTVDAVFTAIGAQDGVMLDGNVITHEAARAGDGGLVELWPPVEPREADTPIAWKPPIERIQRDSPPTRLARLIAERIHRMIKNEENLLSHGRAIQAGDIMVLVRQRGTIVEELVRALKSRNIGVAGSDRMVLTEQISVLDLMALGRFLLLPQDDLTLAIVLKSPFIGFDETNLFDLAYNRSGSLWQELNTRFGDDNMFQKAYEFLSNMLSKVDFVTPFELYSYLLDAKEGRKNILSRLGSEAADPISEFLNLALAYEQNHTPSLEGFLDWMEAGNVVIKRDLEHARPEAVRIMTVHGAKGLQAPIVFLPDTMQMPTHLPPLLWPQDQRGGDIS
;
A
#
# COMPACT_ATOMS: atom_id res chain seq x y z
N ASN A 1 -7.44 14.02 48.29
CA ASN A 1 -8.48 14.45 47.34
C ASN A 1 -9.47 13.31 47.09
N ARG A 2 -10.64 13.31 47.77
CA ARG A 2 -11.61 12.18 47.79
C ARG A 2 -12.50 12.15 46.53
N LEU A 3 -12.78 13.32 45.94
CA LEU A 3 -13.55 13.47 44.71
C LEU A 3 -12.82 12.83 43.51
N ALA A 4 -11.52 13.06 43.39
CA ALA A 4 -10.69 12.45 42.35
C ALA A 4 -10.72 10.90 42.38
N LYS A 5 -10.73 10.31 43.59
CA LYS A 5 -10.84 8.84 43.76
C LYS A 5 -12.20 8.29 43.32
N ILE A 6 -13.29 9.01 43.62
CA ILE A 6 -14.64 8.61 43.18
C ILE A 6 -14.78 8.74 41.67
N LEU A 7 -14.34 9.86 41.08
CA LEU A 7 -14.34 10.04 39.62
C LEU A 7 -13.55 8.96 38.90
N THR A 8 -12.41 8.55 39.45
CA THR A 8 -11.61 7.44 38.90
C THR A 8 -12.38 6.12 38.93
N ARG A 9 -13.09 5.82 40.03
CA ARG A 9 -13.93 4.61 40.14
C ARG A 9 -15.11 4.63 39.17
N VAL A 10 -15.78 5.77 39.02
CA VAL A 10 -16.89 5.94 38.06
C VAL A 10 -16.37 5.75 36.63
N ARG A 11 -15.24 6.38 36.27
CA ARG A 11 -14.60 6.16 34.96
C ARG A 11 -14.22 4.70 34.74
N SER A 12 -13.71 4.02 35.76
CA SER A 12 -13.35 2.60 35.68
C SER A 12 -14.60 1.74 35.43
N ALA A 13 -15.72 2.01 36.11
CA ALA A 13 -16.96 1.29 35.89
C ALA A 13 -17.52 1.49 34.47
N ILE A 14 -17.49 2.74 33.97
CA ILE A 14 -17.88 3.04 32.57
C ILE A 14 -16.98 2.32 31.58
N ILE A 15 -15.67 2.28 31.80
CA ILE A 15 -14.72 1.55 30.95
C ILE A 15 -15.07 0.06 30.93
N VAL A 16 -15.37 -0.56 32.07
CA VAL A 16 -15.77 -1.97 32.15
C VAL A 16 -17.04 -2.23 31.36
N GLU A 17 -18.10 -1.45 31.59
CA GLU A 17 -19.38 -1.59 30.89
C GLU A 17 -19.22 -1.40 29.37
N THR A 18 -18.41 -0.42 28.95
CA THR A 18 -18.12 -0.18 27.53
C THR A 18 -17.32 -1.33 26.92
N THR A 19 -16.35 -1.87 27.66
CA THR A 19 -15.52 -2.99 27.20
C THR A 19 -16.34 -4.27 27.08
N GLU A 20 -17.23 -4.55 28.04
CA GLU A 20 -18.15 -5.69 27.98
C GLU A 20 -19.08 -5.60 26.77
N ALA A 21 -19.70 -4.43 26.55
CA ALA A 21 -20.53 -4.21 25.38
C ALA A 21 -19.75 -4.38 24.06
N LEU A 22 -18.51 -3.88 24.02
CA LEU A 22 -17.62 -4.03 22.86
C LEU A 22 -17.28 -5.50 22.61
N LEU A 23 -16.98 -6.28 23.64
CA LEU A 23 -16.67 -7.72 23.53
C LEU A 23 -17.88 -8.51 22.99
N HIS A 24 -19.08 -8.26 23.52
CA HIS A 24 -20.31 -8.90 23.03
C HIS A 24 -20.59 -8.55 21.56
N PHE A 25 -20.41 -7.29 21.19
CA PHE A 25 -20.55 -6.86 19.80
C PHE A 25 -19.50 -7.52 18.89
N SER A 26 -18.25 -7.56 19.33
CA SER A 26 -17.14 -8.13 18.58
C SER A 26 -17.33 -9.63 18.35
N ASP A 27 -17.76 -10.39 19.36
CA ASP A 27 -18.06 -11.82 19.24
C ASP A 27 -19.19 -12.10 18.22
N ALA A 28 -20.28 -11.34 18.31
CA ALA A 28 -21.38 -11.46 17.36
C ALA A 28 -20.95 -11.11 15.92
N LEU A 29 -20.12 -10.07 15.76
CA LEU A 29 -19.58 -9.65 14.48
C LEU A 29 -18.65 -10.71 13.88
N LEU A 30 -17.66 -11.19 14.65
CA LEU A 30 -16.71 -12.22 14.21
C LEU A 30 -17.42 -13.52 13.85
N THR A 31 -18.41 -13.94 14.65
CA THR A 31 -19.24 -15.11 14.34
C THR A 31 -20.00 -14.94 13.02
N SER A 32 -20.59 -13.77 12.79
CA SER A 32 -21.28 -13.50 11.53
C SER A 32 -20.33 -13.41 10.33
N TYR A 33 -19.13 -12.87 10.53
CA TYR A 33 -18.10 -12.78 9.50
C TYR A 33 -17.62 -14.18 9.08
N GLN A 34 -17.29 -15.04 10.05
CA GLN A 34 -16.87 -16.41 9.79
C GLN A 34 -17.93 -17.23 9.04
N LYS A 35 -19.21 -17.13 9.46
CA LYS A 35 -20.32 -17.81 8.77
C LYS A 35 -20.47 -17.39 7.31
N ARG A 36 -20.24 -16.10 7.01
CA ARG A 36 -20.27 -15.62 5.62
C ARG A 36 -19.08 -16.16 4.83
N LYS A 37 -17.86 -16.12 5.40
CA LYS A 37 -16.68 -16.73 4.75
C LYS A 37 -16.93 -18.20 4.39
N GLU A 38 -17.48 -18.98 5.32
CA GLU A 38 -17.85 -20.38 5.08
C GLU A 38 -18.92 -20.55 3.98
N GLN A 39 -19.98 -19.74 4.00
CA GLN A 39 -21.05 -19.78 2.99
C GLN A 39 -20.53 -19.54 1.56
N TYR A 40 -19.50 -18.70 1.42
CA TYR A 40 -18.88 -18.38 0.14
C TYR A 40 -17.60 -19.19 -0.13
N SER A 41 -17.22 -20.12 0.74
CA SER A 41 -15.97 -20.91 0.65
C SER A 41 -14.72 -20.03 0.53
N LEU A 42 -14.69 -18.93 1.29
CA LEU A 42 -13.59 -17.97 1.34
C LEU A 42 -12.71 -18.21 2.57
N ILE A 43 -11.43 -17.91 2.43
CA ILE A 43 -10.40 -17.95 3.47
C ILE A 43 -9.61 -16.64 3.34
N ASP A 44 -9.40 -15.92 4.45
CA ASP A 44 -8.56 -14.72 4.47
C ASP A 44 -7.09 -15.04 4.85
N TYR A 45 -6.23 -14.02 4.85
CA TYR A 45 -4.80 -14.23 5.13
C TYR A 45 -4.53 -14.74 6.55
N ASP A 46 -5.34 -14.33 7.53
CA ASP A 46 -5.20 -14.76 8.91
C ASP A 46 -5.70 -16.20 9.08
N ASP A 47 -6.81 -16.55 8.42
CA ASP A 47 -7.32 -17.93 8.37
C ASP A 47 -6.28 -18.88 7.78
N LEU A 48 -5.52 -18.47 6.75
CA LEU A 48 -4.48 -19.32 6.16
C LEU A 48 -3.45 -19.73 7.22
N ILE A 49 -3.03 -18.79 8.08
CA ILE A 49 -2.09 -19.08 9.17
C ILE A 49 -2.77 -19.96 10.21
N GLN A 50 -3.96 -19.57 10.68
CA GLN A 50 -4.66 -20.28 11.76
C GLN A 50 -5.04 -21.72 11.37
N GLU A 51 -5.64 -21.92 10.19
CA GLU A 51 -6.06 -23.23 9.71
C GLU A 51 -4.87 -24.13 9.39
N THR A 52 -3.76 -23.57 8.86
CA THR A 52 -2.52 -24.34 8.69
C THR A 52 -1.97 -24.78 10.04
N GLY A 53 -1.92 -23.88 11.02
CA GLY A 53 -1.52 -24.21 12.39
C GLY A 53 -2.42 -25.28 13.02
N ARG A 54 -3.74 -25.17 12.86
CA ARG A 54 -4.71 -26.18 13.32
C ARG A 54 -4.47 -27.52 12.63
N LEU A 55 -4.28 -27.54 11.32
CA LEU A 55 -4.05 -28.76 10.55
C LEU A 55 -2.79 -29.50 11.01
N LEU A 56 -1.70 -28.78 11.23
CA LEU A 56 -0.41 -29.33 11.65
C LEU A 56 -0.35 -29.73 13.12
N ASN A 57 -1.28 -29.26 13.96
CA ASN A 57 -1.35 -29.62 15.37
C ASN A 57 -2.53 -30.54 15.72
N ARG A 58 -3.40 -30.88 14.75
CA ARG A 58 -4.60 -31.68 15.01
C ARG A 58 -4.24 -33.13 15.27
N GLU A 59 -4.60 -33.61 16.46
CA GLU A 59 -4.42 -35.01 16.86
C GLU A 59 -4.99 -35.98 15.81
N GLY A 60 -4.20 -37.00 15.46
CA GLY A 60 -4.56 -38.03 14.49
C GLY A 60 -4.40 -37.62 13.01
N ILE A 61 -4.38 -36.33 12.69
CA ILE A 61 -4.19 -35.82 11.31
C ILE A 61 -2.76 -35.33 11.10
N ALA A 62 -2.20 -34.64 12.08
CA ALA A 62 -0.86 -34.06 12.02
C ALA A 62 0.20 -35.07 11.57
N PRO A 63 0.30 -36.30 12.14
CA PRO A 63 1.32 -37.27 11.69
C PRO A 63 1.15 -37.70 10.23
N TRP A 64 -0.08 -37.76 9.72
CA TRP A 64 -0.33 -38.12 8.32
C TRP A 64 0.03 -36.98 7.37
N VAL A 65 -0.32 -35.74 7.74
CA VAL A 65 0.03 -34.54 6.97
C VAL A 65 1.54 -34.37 6.93
N LEU A 66 2.19 -34.46 8.11
CA LEU A 66 3.63 -34.41 8.22
C LEU A 66 4.26 -35.55 7.43
N PHE A 67 3.88 -36.81 7.61
CA PHE A 67 4.38 -37.93 6.79
C PHE A 67 4.27 -37.72 5.27
N LYS A 68 3.19 -37.08 4.80
CA LYS A 68 3.01 -36.73 3.39
C LYS A 68 3.97 -35.63 2.92
N LEU A 69 4.27 -34.67 3.78
CA LEU A 69 5.25 -33.61 3.55
C LEU A 69 6.70 -34.09 3.77
N ASP A 70 6.90 -35.07 4.65
CA ASP A 70 8.16 -35.64 5.11
C ASP A 70 8.93 -36.30 3.96
N GLY A 71 8.20 -36.77 2.94
CA GLY A 71 8.75 -37.27 1.69
C GLY A 71 9.25 -36.20 0.71
N GLY A 72 9.20 -34.91 1.05
CA GLY A 72 9.55 -33.81 0.13
C GLY A 72 10.27 -32.59 0.71
N ILE A 73 10.46 -32.49 2.03
CA ILE A 73 11.13 -31.34 2.66
C ILE A 73 12.33 -31.81 3.48
N ASP A 74 13.54 -31.60 2.94
CA ASP A 74 14.79 -31.89 3.64
C ASP A 74 15.36 -30.66 4.37
N HIS A 75 15.09 -29.46 3.85
CA HIS A 75 15.69 -28.22 4.33
C HIS A 75 14.63 -27.13 4.53
N VAL A 76 14.63 -26.52 5.71
CA VAL A 76 13.78 -25.37 6.03
C VAL A 76 14.66 -24.14 6.15
N LEU A 77 14.44 -23.16 5.26
CA LEU A 77 15.14 -21.88 5.24
C LEU A 77 14.15 -20.78 5.62
N ILE A 78 14.47 -20.04 6.67
CA ILE A 78 13.66 -18.96 7.23
C ILE A 78 14.46 -17.67 7.06
N ASP A 79 13.96 -16.78 6.21
CA ASP A 79 14.51 -15.43 6.04
C ASP A 79 13.62 -14.44 6.81
N GLU A 80 14.18 -13.29 7.18
CA GLU A 80 13.49 -12.23 7.94
C GLU A 80 12.79 -12.76 9.22
N ALA A 81 13.43 -13.72 9.90
CA ALA A 81 12.85 -14.44 11.04
C ALA A 81 12.41 -13.53 12.22
N GLN A 82 12.95 -12.31 12.31
CA GLN A 82 12.53 -11.31 13.29
C GLN A 82 11.13 -10.70 13.04
N ASP A 83 10.56 -10.91 11.85
CA ASP A 83 9.21 -10.45 11.48
C ASP A 83 8.16 -11.56 11.59
N THR A 84 8.55 -12.74 12.05
CA THR A 84 7.65 -13.90 12.15
C THR A 84 6.77 -13.80 13.41
N SER A 85 5.46 -14.00 13.25
CA SER A 85 4.50 -13.96 14.37
C SER A 85 4.54 -15.26 15.21
N PRO A 86 4.04 -15.24 16.46
CA PRO A 86 3.95 -16.45 17.30
C PRO A 86 3.23 -17.63 16.62
N GLU A 87 2.15 -17.37 15.88
CA GLU A 87 1.37 -18.39 15.16
C GLU A 87 2.15 -18.99 14.01
N GLN A 88 2.86 -18.16 13.24
CA GLN A 88 3.74 -18.61 12.17
C GLN A 88 4.91 -19.44 12.71
N TRP A 89 5.47 -19.02 13.85
CA TRP A 89 6.46 -19.80 14.58
C TRP A 89 5.92 -21.15 15.04
N GLY A 90 4.66 -21.22 15.45
CA GLY A 90 3.96 -22.47 15.78
C GLY A 90 3.89 -23.44 14.59
N ILE A 91 3.64 -22.93 13.38
CA ILE A 91 3.66 -23.72 12.14
C ILE A 91 5.07 -24.25 11.86
N ILE A 92 6.08 -23.38 11.94
CA ILE A 92 7.49 -23.76 11.68
C ILE A 92 7.94 -24.82 12.68
N LYS A 93 7.61 -24.66 13.97
CA LYS A 93 7.87 -25.66 15.01
C LYS A 93 7.26 -27.01 14.65
N ALA A 94 5.99 -27.05 14.26
CA ALA A 94 5.32 -28.29 13.90
C ALA A 94 5.96 -29.01 12.70
N LEU A 95 6.46 -28.25 11.72
CA LEU A 95 7.18 -28.81 10.56
C LEU A 95 8.57 -29.35 10.92
N VAL A 96 9.29 -28.64 11.77
CA VAL A 96 10.68 -28.99 12.15
C VAL A 96 10.73 -30.04 13.26
N ASP A 97 9.67 -30.19 14.06
CA ASP A 97 9.66 -31.08 15.22
C ASP A 97 10.10 -32.50 14.86
N GLU A 98 9.66 -33.03 13.71
CA GLU A 98 10.01 -34.37 13.21
C GLU A 98 11.48 -34.49 12.78
N PHE A 99 12.15 -33.39 12.40
CA PHE A 99 13.55 -33.42 11.94
C PHE A 99 14.53 -33.79 13.05
N THR A 100 14.12 -33.64 14.30
CA THR A 100 14.94 -33.88 15.49
C THR A 100 14.59 -35.18 16.22
N VAL A 101 13.57 -35.91 15.75
CA VAL A 101 13.16 -37.20 16.32
C VAL A 101 13.91 -38.32 15.59
N GLY A 102 14.67 -39.11 16.36
CA GLY A 102 15.66 -40.04 15.84
C GLY A 102 15.17 -41.06 14.81
N ASN A 103 16.02 -41.30 13.82
CA ASN A 103 15.90 -42.24 12.69
C ASN A 103 14.62 -42.06 11.87
N SER A 104 14.54 -40.96 11.13
CA SER A 104 13.76 -40.93 9.89
C SER A 104 14.18 -42.11 9.02
N ALA A 105 13.21 -42.75 8.36
CA ALA A 105 13.45 -43.89 7.48
C ALA A 105 14.25 -43.54 6.20
N GLN A 106 14.73 -42.30 6.08
CA GLN A 106 15.50 -41.76 4.97
C GLN A 106 16.91 -41.34 5.43
N GLU A 107 17.91 -41.68 4.61
CA GLU A 107 19.33 -41.39 4.84
C GLU A 107 19.72 -39.90 4.68
N ASN A 108 18.77 -39.00 4.42
CA ASN A 108 19.06 -37.59 4.13
C ASN A 108 19.22 -36.75 5.41
N GLU A 109 20.28 -35.93 5.44
CA GLU A 109 20.52 -34.95 6.51
C GLU A 109 19.54 -33.79 6.39
N ARG A 110 18.66 -33.64 7.40
CA ARG A 110 17.70 -32.54 7.45
C ARG A 110 18.28 -31.34 8.18
N THR A 111 18.00 -30.14 7.68
CA THR A 111 18.58 -28.91 8.25
C THR A 111 17.57 -27.79 8.39
N VAL A 112 17.77 -26.98 9.44
CA VAL A 112 17.07 -25.71 9.62
C VAL A 112 18.08 -24.58 9.56
N PHE A 113 17.77 -23.57 8.75
CA PHE A 113 18.57 -22.37 8.59
C PHE A 113 17.67 -21.16 8.80
N SER A 114 18.07 -20.26 9.70
CA SER A 114 17.31 -19.05 10.03
C SER A 114 18.23 -17.84 9.97
N VAL A 115 17.77 -16.79 9.31
CA VAL A 115 18.44 -15.49 9.21
C VAL A 115 17.48 -14.43 9.68
N GLY A 116 17.97 -13.51 10.51
CA GLY A 116 17.21 -12.37 10.95
C GLY A 116 18.07 -11.34 11.66
N ASP A 117 17.54 -10.14 11.76
CA ASP A 117 18.16 -9.03 12.48
C ASP A 117 17.10 -8.33 13.34
N LEU A 118 17.18 -8.51 14.66
CA LEU A 118 16.27 -7.90 15.62
C LEU A 118 16.16 -6.37 15.44
N LYS A 119 17.25 -5.71 15.01
CA LYS A 119 17.30 -4.27 14.76
C LYS A 119 16.36 -3.84 13.61
N GLN A 120 15.94 -4.77 12.78
CA GLN A 120 15.10 -4.56 11.60
C GLN A 120 13.67 -5.10 11.77
N SER A 121 13.28 -5.48 12.99
CA SER A 121 11.90 -5.86 13.28
C SER A 121 11.03 -4.60 13.34
N ILE A 122 10.26 -4.37 12.27
CA ILE A 122 9.43 -3.17 12.08
C ILE A 122 7.95 -3.51 11.82
N TYR A 123 7.58 -4.78 11.93
CA TYR A 123 6.24 -5.30 11.64
C TYR A 123 5.45 -5.70 12.89
N SER A 124 5.72 -5.10 14.05
CA SER A 124 4.98 -5.38 15.29
C SER A 124 3.48 -5.12 15.18
N PHE A 125 3.06 -4.20 14.29
CA PHE A 125 1.65 -3.96 13.97
C PHE A 125 0.96 -5.13 13.25
N GLN A 126 1.73 -6.10 12.72
CA GLN A 126 1.25 -7.35 12.14
C GLN A 126 1.41 -8.53 13.10
N GLY A 127 1.78 -8.29 14.36
CA GLY A 127 1.98 -9.35 15.36
C GLY A 127 3.39 -9.96 15.38
N ALA A 128 4.35 -9.38 14.66
CA ALA A 128 5.75 -9.80 14.80
C ALA A 128 6.28 -9.48 16.21
N ASP A 129 6.89 -10.47 16.86
CA ASP A 129 7.49 -10.31 18.19
C ASP A 129 9.01 -10.57 18.13
N PRO A 130 9.85 -9.54 18.33
CA PRO A 130 11.30 -9.71 18.43
C PRO A 130 11.72 -10.66 19.56
N GLY A 131 10.95 -10.73 20.65
CA GLY A 131 11.21 -11.64 21.77
C GLY A 131 11.06 -13.11 21.36
N GLU A 132 10.07 -13.42 20.52
CA GLU A 132 9.86 -14.77 20.00
C GLU A 132 11.02 -15.24 19.12
N PHE A 133 11.67 -14.34 18.36
CA PHE A 133 12.87 -14.71 17.60
C PHE A 133 14.00 -15.23 18.51
N GLN A 134 14.27 -14.55 19.62
CA GLN A 134 15.28 -14.99 20.60
C GLN A 134 14.86 -16.30 21.30
N ALA A 135 13.58 -16.42 21.67
CA ALA A 135 13.03 -17.63 22.27
C ALA A 135 13.15 -18.82 21.31
N MET A 136 12.87 -18.61 20.03
CA MET A 136 12.96 -19.63 19.01
C MET A 136 14.39 -20.05 18.70
N GLN A 137 15.33 -19.09 18.67
CA GLN A 137 16.75 -19.39 18.53
C GLN A 137 17.22 -20.33 19.66
N SER A 138 16.78 -20.06 20.89
CA SER A 138 17.07 -20.88 22.07
C SER A 138 16.43 -22.27 21.96
N PHE A 139 15.16 -22.33 21.53
CA PHE A 139 14.42 -23.58 21.31
C PHE A 139 15.10 -24.49 20.29
N PHE A 140 15.45 -23.98 19.10
CA PHE A 140 16.12 -24.79 18.08
C PHE A 140 17.53 -25.19 18.50
N ARG A 141 18.29 -24.30 19.16
CA ARG A 141 19.61 -24.63 19.71
C ARG A 141 19.53 -25.83 20.64
N GLU A 142 18.57 -25.84 21.56
CA GLU A 142 18.37 -26.94 22.52
C GLU A 142 17.97 -28.23 21.80
N ARG A 143 16.98 -28.19 20.90
CA ARG A 143 16.51 -29.35 20.13
C ARG A 143 17.62 -29.99 19.28
N VAL A 144 18.34 -29.18 18.49
CA VAL A 144 19.43 -29.64 17.61
C VAL A 144 20.56 -30.25 18.44
N SER A 145 20.92 -29.61 19.55
CA SER A 145 21.97 -30.12 20.45
C SER A 145 21.58 -31.43 21.12
N ASN A 146 20.33 -31.56 21.58
CA ASN A 146 19.80 -32.78 22.20
C ASN A 146 19.71 -33.95 21.21
N ALA A 147 19.46 -33.67 19.93
CA ALA A 147 19.49 -34.66 18.86
C ALA A 147 20.91 -35.04 18.41
N GLY A 148 21.96 -34.43 18.99
CA GLY A 148 23.36 -34.71 18.66
C GLY A 148 23.86 -34.07 17.36
N HIS A 149 23.09 -33.12 16.80
CA HIS A 149 23.47 -32.36 15.61
C HIS A 149 24.22 -31.07 15.98
N ASN A 150 24.91 -30.48 15.00
CA ASN A 150 25.70 -29.28 15.21
C ASN A 150 24.87 -28.01 15.03
N TRP A 151 24.68 -27.24 16.11
CA TRP A 151 24.17 -25.88 16.02
C TRP A 151 25.32 -24.89 15.73
N ARG A 152 25.15 -24.02 14.74
CA ARG A 152 26.13 -22.96 14.41
C ARG A 152 25.44 -21.61 14.39
N GLU A 153 25.97 -20.70 15.19
CA GLU A 153 25.56 -19.30 15.21
C GLU A 153 26.62 -18.45 14.51
N VAL A 154 26.20 -17.68 13.52
CA VAL A 154 27.11 -16.89 12.67
C VAL A 154 26.67 -15.43 12.73
N ASN A 155 27.51 -14.59 13.32
CA ASN A 155 27.29 -13.15 13.34
C ASN A 155 27.88 -12.50 12.08
N LEU A 156 27.03 -11.83 11.31
CA LEU A 156 27.42 -11.11 10.10
C LEU A 156 27.59 -9.62 10.40
N THR A 157 28.80 -9.20 10.76
CA THR A 157 29.11 -7.80 11.09
C THR A 157 29.53 -6.95 9.89
N VAL A 158 29.90 -7.60 8.78
CA VAL A 158 30.40 -6.94 7.57
C VAL A 158 29.24 -6.60 6.63
N SER A 159 29.05 -5.30 6.39
CA SER A 159 28.13 -4.78 5.38
C SER A 159 28.81 -4.64 4.03
N PHE A 160 28.25 -5.31 3.03
CA PHE A 160 28.62 -5.18 1.61
C PHE A 160 27.77 -4.13 0.88
N ARG A 161 26.73 -3.60 1.54
CA ARG A 161 25.73 -2.72 0.92
C ARG A 161 26.18 -1.26 0.91
N SER A 162 26.69 -0.79 2.03
CA SER A 162 26.89 0.64 2.29
C SER A 162 28.36 1.03 2.45
N THR A 163 28.63 2.32 2.30
CA THR A 163 29.96 2.92 2.49
C THR A 163 30.22 3.21 3.98
N PRO A 164 31.50 3.35 4.39
CA PRO A 164 31.85 3.66 5.78
C PRO A 164 31.13 4.89 6.34
N ALA A 165 30.99 5.96 5.54
CA ALA A 165 30.34 7.19 5.97
C ALA A 165 28.88 6.98 6.43
N ILE A 166 28.13 6.14 5.72
CA ILE A 166 26.74 5.81 6.07
C ILE A 166 26.73 4.98 7.35
N LEU A 167 27.52 3.91 7.42
CA LEU A 167 27.55 3.01 8.58
C LEU A 167 28.00 3.72 9.86
N MET A 168 29.04 4.55 9.80
CA MET A 168 29.50 5.36 10.93
C MET A 168 28.43 6.33 11.42
N THR A 169 27.65 6.92 10.50
CA THR A 169 26.55 7.81 10.88
C THR A 169 25.44 7.05 11.59
N VAL A 170 25.09 5.87 11.09
CA VAL A 170 24.09 4.98 11.71
C VAL A 170 24.55 4.57 13.13
N ASP A 171 25.80 4.13 13.27
CA ASP A 171 26.39 3.75 14.56
C ASP A 171 26.40 4.92 15.55
N ALA A 172 26.75 6.12 15.09
CA ALA A 172 26.74 7.34 15.92
C ALA A 172 25.33 7.71 16.40
N VAL A 173 24.31 7.60 15.53
CA VAL A 173 22.90 7.87 15.89
C VAL A 173 22.43 6.89 16.96
N PHE A 174 22.67 5.59 16.79
CA PHE A 174 22.24 4.56 17.74
C PHE A 174 23.12 4.44 18.99
N THR A 175 24.19 5.22 19.10
CA THR A 175 24.95 5.38 20.36
C THR A 175 24.29 6.41 21.30
N ALA A 176 23.37 7.24 20.82
CA ALA A 176 22.66 8.22 21.65
C ALA A 176 21.49 7.58 22.41
N ILE A 177 21.39 7.83 23.72
CA ILE A 177 20.40 7.22 24.65
C ILE A 177 18.97 7.28 24.11
N GLY A 178 18.55 8.39 23.50
CA GLY A 178 17.18 8.55 22.98
C GLY A 178 16.84 7.69 21.75
N ALA A 179 17.84 7.15 21.03
CA ALA A 179 17.65 6.29 19.87
C ALA A 179 17.97 4.80 20.16
N GLN A 180 18.51 4.50 21.34
CA GLN A 180 18.93 3.15 21.73
C GLN A 180 17.76 2.21 22.03
N ASP A 181 16.72 2.72 22.68
CA ASP A 181 15.60 1.93 23.23
C ASP A 181 14.88 1.04 22.19
N GLY A 182 14.91 1.42 20.89
CA GLY A 182 14.25 0.65 19.83
C GLY A 182 15.13 -0.33 19.07
N VAL A 183 16.45 -0.34 19.31
CA VAL A 183 17.43 -1.07 18.48
C VAL A 183 18.44 -1.86 19.30
N MET A 184 18.70 -1.46 20.56
CA MET A 184 19.55 -2.19 21.50
C MET A 184 18.72 -2.95 22.53
N LEU A 185 18.30 -4.16 22.19
CA LEU A 185 17.57 -5.03 23.13
C LEU A 185 18.49 -5.66 24.19
N ASP A 186 19.77 -5.89 23.85
CA ASP A 186 20.70 -6.67 24.69
C ASP A 186 21.88 -5.85 25.25
N GLY A 187 21.82 -4.51 25.19
CA GLY A 187 22.90 -3.62 25.68
C GLY A 187 24.23 -3.71 24.91
N ASN A 188 24.26 -4.43 23.78
CA ASN A 188 25.41 -4.54 22.90
C ASN A 188 25.58 -3.29 22.05
N VAL A 189 26.81 -2.78 21.97
CA VAL A 189 27.15 -1.65 21.10
C VAL A 189 27.05 -2.10 19.64
N ILE A 190 26.22 -1.42 18.87
CA ILE A 190 26.05 -1.68 17.44
C ILE A 190 27.28 -1.12 16.73
N THR A 191 28.03 -2.00 16.07
CA THR A 191 29.16 -1.62 15.23
C THR A 191 29.03 -2.34 13.90
N HIS A 192 29.19 -1.60 12.81
CA HIS A 192 29.17 -2.18 11.46
C HIS A 192 30.53 -2.02 10.78
N GLU A 193 31.00 -3.09 10.13
CA GLU A 193 32.21 -3.06 9.33
C GLU A 193 31.84 -2.91 7.84
N ALA A 194 32.44 -1.95 7.13
CA ALA A 194 32.20 -1.77 5.70
C ALA A 194 33.18 -2.60 4.87
N ALA A 195 32.70 -3.51 4.02
CA ALA A 195 33.54 -4.14 2.99
C ALA A 195 34.07 -3.12 1.97
N ARG A 196 33.31 -2.03 1.78
CA ARG A 196 33.58 -0.95 0.82
C ARG A 196 34.46 0.17 1.40
N ALA A 197 35.51 -0.19 2.15
CA ALA A 197 36.32 0.77 2.90
C ALA A 197 36.99 1.87 2.05
N GLY A 198 37.25 1.60 0.76
CA GLY A 198 37.83 2.56 -0.18
C GLY A 198 36.83 3.48 -0.89
N ASP A 199 35.52 3.23 -0.73
CA ASP A 199 34.49 3.99 -1.43
C ASP A 199 34.10 5.26 -0.67
N GLY A 200 33.98 6.37 -1.38
CA GLY A 200 33.47 7.62 -0.83
C GLY A 200 31.97 7.53 -0.51
N GLY A 201 31.58 8.03 0.66
CA GLY A 201 30.18 8.24 1.04
C GLY A 201 29.96 9.65 1.57
N LEU A 202 28.73 10.13 1.46
CA LEU A 202 28.33 11.45 1.92
C LEU A 202 27.02 11.33 2.68
N VAL A 203 26.96 11.92 3.88
CA VAL A 203 25.72 12.12 4.62
C VAL A 203 25.55 13.61 4.88
N GLU A 204 24.46 14.18 4.39
CA GLU A 204 24.13 15.59 4.56
C GLU A 204 22.94 15.74 5.50
N LEU A 205 23.09 16.58 6.52
CA LEU A 205 21.97 17.02 7.37
C LEU A 205 21.54 18.40 6.92
N TRP A 206 20.32 18.51 6.40
CA TRP A 206 19.76 19.78 5.98
C TRP A 206 19.10 20.50 7.16
N PRO A 207 19.20 21.84 7.24
CA PRO A 207 18.54 22.59 8.30
C PRO A 207 17.01 22.42 8.23
N PRO A 208 16.31 22.37 9.39
CA PRO A 208 14.86 22.29 9.42
C PRO A 208 14.20 23.46 8.66
N VAL A 209 13.15 23.16 7.91
CA VAL A 209 12.34 24.18 7.23
C VAL A 209 11.30 24.71 8.20
N GLU A 210 11.51 25.91 8.74
CA GLU A 210 10.63 26.52 9.75
C GLU A 210 9.35 27.12 9.16
N PRO A 211 8.20 27.08 9.86
CA PRO A 211 7.00 27.82 9.46
C PRO A 211 7.30 29.32 9.28
N ARG A 212 6.76 29.93 8.23
CA ARG A 212 6.77 31.39 8.07
C ARG A 212 5.44 31.94 8.55
N GLU A 213 5.46 33.09 9.21
CA GLU A 213 4.22 33.83 9.48
C GLU A 213 3.55 34.13 8.14
N ALA A 214 2.29 33.72 8.00
CA ALA A 214 1.51 34.06 6.82
C ALA A 214 1.24 35.57 6.85
N ASP A 215 1.42 36.24 5.71
CA ASP A 215 0.96 37.62 5.56
C ASP A 215 -0.52 37.70 5.99
N THR A 216 -0.85 38.70 6.82
CA THR A 216 -2.23 38.93 7.26
C THR A 216 -3.12 39.00 6.03
N PRO A 217 -4.14 38.12 5.91
CA PRO A 217 -5.00 38.14 4.74
C PRO A 217 -5.66 39.52 4.67
N ILE A 218 -5.49 40.21 3.55
CA ILE A 218 -6.19 41.47 3.27
C ILE A 218 -7.68 41.13 3.38
N ALA A 219 -8.36 41.77 4.33
CA ALA A 219 -9.78 41.58 4.56
C ALA A 219 -10.52 41.87 3.24
N TRP A 220 -11.10 40.82 2.66
CA TRP A 220 -11.94 40.88 1.47
C TRP A 220 -11.22 41.07 0.11
N LYS A 221 -10.58 40.00 -0.38
CA LYS A 221 -10.40 39.78 -1.83
C LYS A 221 -11.27 38.60 -2.29
N PRO A 222 -12.04 38.72 -3.38
CA PRO A 222 -12.72 37.58 -3.99
C PRO A 222 -11.67 36.52 -4.39
N PRO A 223 -11.98 35.20 -4.28
CA PRO A 223 -11.02 34.13 -4.48
C PRO A 223 -10.75 33.90 -5.96
N ILE A 224 -10.07 34.85 -6.60
CA ILE A 224 -9.66 34.78 -8.02
C ILE A 224 -8.27 34.13 -8.11
N GLU A 225 -7.45 34.25 -7.06
CA GLU A 225 -6.12 33.66 -6.97
C GLU A 225 -6.06 32.59 -5.87
N ARG A 226 -5.67 31.37 -6.26
CA ARG A 226 -5.30 30.32 -5.31
C ARG A 226 -3.99 30.76 -4.65
N ILE A 227 -4.06 31.36 -3.46
CA ILE A 227 -2.86 31.64 -2.66
C ILE A 227 -2.22 30.29 -2.34
N GLN A 228 -1.10 29.98 -2.98
CA GLN A 228 -0.29 28.81 -2.63
C GLN A 228 0.16 29.01 -1.18
N ARG A 229 -0.40 28.22 -0.26
CA ARG A 229 0.06 28.24 1.13
C ARG A 229 1.55 27.85 1.13
N ASP A 230 2.42 28.78 1.52
CA ASP A 230 3.87 28.54 1.67
C ASP A 230 4.13 27.65 2.89
N SER A 231 3.69 26.40 2.81
CA SER A 231 3.83 25.43 3.89
C SER A 231 5.25 24.84 3.93
N PRO A 232 5.78 24.51 5.12
CA PRO A 232 7.09 23.86 5.23
C PRO A 232 7.25 22.60 4.36
N PRO A 233 6.26 21.68 4.26
CA PRO A 233 6.36 20.52 3.38
C PRO A 233 6.52 20.90 1.89
N THR A 234 5.80 21.93 1.42
CA THR A 234 5.90 22.40 0.03
C THR A 234 7.30 22.96 -0.27
N ARG A 235 7.87 23.74 0.66
CA ARG A 235 9.24 24.26 0.49
C ARG A 235 10.29 23.17 0.52
N LEU A 236 10.19 22.23 1.45
CA LEU A 236 11.10 21.09 1.51
C LEU A 236 11.04 20.25 0.23
N ALA A 237 9.84 19.94 -0.26
CA ALA A 237 9.62 19.25 -1.53
C ALA A 237 10.29 19.97 -2.71
N ARG A 238 10.19 21.31 -2.78
CA ARG A 238 10.86 22.12 -3.80
C ARG A 238 12.38 22.05 -3.71
N LEU A 239 12.95 22.14 -2.51
CA LEU A 239 14.40 22.05 -2.29
C LEU A 239 14.95 20.68 -2.70
N ILE A 240 14.25 19.59 -2.33
CA ILE A 240 14.61 18.22 -2.72
C ILE A 240 14.54 18.07 -4.23
N ALA A 241 13.42 18.46 -4.85
CA ALA A 241 13.25 18.38 -6.30
C ALA A 241 14.30 19.21 -7.05
N GLU A 242 14.70 20.37 -6.53
CA GLU A 242 15.77 21.19 -7.09
C GLU A 242 17.15 20.55 -6.94
N ARG A 243 17.46 19.91 -5.81
CA ARG A 243 18.72 19.18 -5.63
C ARG A 243 18.80 18.01 -6.61
N ILE A 244 17.74 17.21 -6.71
CA ILE A 244 17.63 16.09 -7.65
C ILE A 244 17.79 16.57 -9.09
N HIS A 245 17.11 17.65 -9.47
CA HIS A 245 17.23 18.23 -10.81
C HIS A 245 18.65 18.69 -11.12
N ARG A 246 19.35 19.32 -10.16
CA ARG A 246 20.75 19.73 -10.34
C ARG A 246 21.68 18.53 -10.51
N MET A 247 21.51 17.48 -9.71
CA MET A 247 22.31 16.25 -9.82
C MET A 247 22.20 15.63 -11.22
N ILE A 248 20.98 15.52 -11.74
CA ILE A 248 20.72 14.94 -13.07
C ILE A 248 21.20 15.88 -14.18
N LYS A 249 20.89 17.19 -14.09
CA LYS A 249 21.24 18.17 -15.13
C LYS A 249 22.74 18.40 -15.26
N ASN A 250 23.48 18.36 -14.16
CA ASN A 250 24.93 18.53 -14.16
C ASN A 250 25.70 17.24 -14.46
N GLU A 251 24.98 16.13 -14.71
CA GLU A 251 25.57 14.81 -14.93
C GLU A 251 26.56 14.44 -13.80
N GLU A 252 26.18 14.71 -12.55
CA GLU A 252 27.02 14.37 -11.40
C GLU A 252 27.39 12.88 -11.45
N ASN A 253 28.67 12.56 -11.28
CA ASN A 253 29.15 11.20 -11.51
C ASN A 253 28.81 10.28 -10.34
N LEU A 254 28.10 9.19 -10.62
CA LEU A 254 27.87 8.11 -9.68
C LEU A 254 29.04 7.11 -9.75
N LEU A 255 30.08 7.37 -8.96
CA LEU A 255 31.32 6.58 -8.95
C LEU A 255 31.10 5.08 -8.74
N SER A 256 30.07 4.70 -7.97
CA SER A 256 29.75 3.29 -7.71
C SER A 256 29.31 2.50 -8.94
N HIS A 257 28.81 3.17 -9.98
CA HIS A 257 28.35 2.54 -11.23
C HIS A 257 29.13 3.04 -12.45
N GLY A 258 30.07 3.96 -12.28
CA GLY A 258 30.88 4.52 -13.38
C GLY A 258 30.06 5.29 -14.42
N ARG A 259 28.89 5.83 -14.04
CA ARG A 259 28.00 6.59 -14.93
C ARG A 259 27.40 7.81 -14.21
N ALA A 260 26.83 8.75 -14.96
CA ALA A 260 26.09 9.87 -14.37
C ALA A 260 24.87 9.39 -13.56
N ILE A 261 24.50 10.18 -12.54
CA ILE A 261 23.32 9.96 -11.70
C ILE A 261 22.05 10.05 -12.56
N GLN A 262 21.20 9.04 -12.44
CA GLN A 262 19.89 8.99 -13.07
C GLN A 262 18.79 9.03 -12.01
N ALA A 263 17.57 9.40 -12.41
CA ALA A 263 16.43 9.44 -11.49
C ALA A 263 16.15 8.08 -10.81
N GLY A 264 16.41 6.96 -11.50
CA GLY A 264 16.31 5.61 -10.94
C GLY A 264 17.28 5.27 -9.81
N ASP A 265 18.34 6.06 -9.62
CA ASP A 265 19.31 5.87 -8.52
C ASP A 265 18.84 6.50 -7.21
N ILE A 266 17.74 7.26 -7.26
CA ILE A 266 17.29 8.10 -6.16
C ILE A 266 16.04 7.50 -5.53
N MET A 267 16.11 7.34 -4.22
CA MET A 267 15.00 6.91 -3.38
C MET A 267 14.66 7.98 -2.35
N VAL A 268 13.37 8.23 -2.12
CA VAL A 268 12.89 9.13 -1.08
C VAL A 268 12.02 8.33 -0.11
N LEU A 269 12.42 8.33 1.15
CA LEU A 269 11.81 7.54 2.22
C LEU A 269 11.04 8.43 3.17
N VAL A 270 9.73 8.19 3.28
CA VAL A 270 8.85 8.90 4.22
C VAL A 270 8.38 7.94 5.31
N ARG A 271 8.05 8.45 6.50
CA ARG A 271 7.45 7.60 7.55
C ARG A 271 6.00 7.26 7.18
N GLN A 272 5.23 8.29 6.85
CA GLN A 272 3.84 8.17 6.42
C GLN A 272 3.64 8.91 5.08
N ARG A 273 2.72 8.41 4.26
CA ARG A 273 2.30 9.11 3.04
C ARG A 273 1.35 10.23 3.45
N GLY A 274 1.89 11.44 3.52
CA GLY A 274 1.11 12.66 3.80
C GLY A 274 1.37 13.75 2.76
N THR A 275 1.07 15.00 3.13
CA THR A 275 1.19 16.17 2.25
C THR A 275 2.57 16.33 1.60
N ILE A 276 3.65 15.91 2.29
CA ILE A 276 5.02 15.97 1.73
C ILE A 276 5.17 15.14 0.45
N VAL A 277 4.51 13.98 0.36
CA VAL A 277 4.60 13.10 -0.81
C VAL A 277 3.92 13.76 -2.01
N GLU A 278 2.72 14.28 -1.83
CA GLU A 278 1.97 14.97 -2.88
C GLU A 278 2.72 16.18 -3.43
N GLU A 279 3.26 17.01 -2.54
CA GLU A 279 4.03 18.20 -2.94
C GLU A 279 5.36 17.81 -3.61
N LEU A 280 6.00 16.73 -3.18
CA LEU A 280 7.23 16.23 -3.81
C LEU A 280 6.96 15.68 -5.21
N VAL A 281 5.91 14.88 -5.39
CA VAL A 281 5.48 14.39 -6.72
C VAL A 281 5.21 15.58 -7.64
N ARG A 282 4.45 16.58 -7.17
CA ARG A 282 4.17 17.79 -7.94
C ARG A 282 5.45 18.55 -8.30
N ALA A 283 6.37 18.72 -7.34
CA ALA A 283 7.62 19.46 -7.54
C ALA A 283 8.57 18.75 -8.53
N LEU A 284 8.63 17.41 -8.51
CA LEU A 284 9.40 16.60 -9.45
C LEU A 284 8.77 16.60 -10.86
N LYS A 285 7.45 16.41 -10.96
CA LYS A 285 6.72 16.49 -12.24
C LYS A 285 6.89 17.85 -12.90
N SER A 286 6.84 18.96 -12.14
CA SER A 286 7.07 20.31 -12.68
C SER A 286 8.45 20.52 -13.32
N ARG A 287 9.40 19.61 -13.06
CA ARG A 287 10.76 19.59 -13.61
C ARG A 287 10.98 18.45 -14.61
N ASN A 288 9.91 17.81 -15.08
CA ASN A 288 9.93 16.65 -15.97
C ASN A 288 10.76 15.46 -15.43
N ILE A 289 10.80 15.27 -14.11
CA ILE A 289 11.45 14.11 -13.49
C ILE A 289 10.37 13.04 -13.23
N GLY A 290 10.58 11.84 -13.76
CA GLY A 290 9.70 10.70 -13.52
C GLY A 290 9.71 10.29 -12.05
N VAL A 291 8.53 9.93 -11.52
CA VAL A 291 8.36 9.46 -10.14
C VAL A 291 7.70 8.08 -10.15
N ALA A 292 8.27 7.17 -9.38
CA ALA A 292 7.80 5.81 -9.14
C ALA A 292 7.42 5.66 -7.67
N GLY A 293 6.44 4.80 -7.38
CA GLY A 293 6.01 4.51 -6.01
C GLY A 293 5.06 5.54 -5.38
N SER A 294 4.61 6.55 -6.12
CA SER A 294 3.51 7.43 -5.70
C SER A 294 2.12 6.79 -5.78
N ASP A 295 1.92 5.73 -6.55
CA ASP A 295 0.57 5.46 -7.04
C ASP A 295 -0.11 4.28 -6.35
N ARG A 296 -0.74 4.60 -5.22
CA ARG A 296 -2.11 4.15 -5.00
C ARG A 296 -2.99 5.06 -5.86
N MET A 297 -3.34 4.60 -7.04
CA MET A 297 -4.30 5.31 -7.86
C MET A 297 -5.68 4.91 -7.37
N VAL A 298 -6.42 5.85 -6.80
CA VAL A 298 -7.86 5.67 -6.60
C VAL A 298 -8.46 5.81 -7.99
N LEU A 299 -8.79 4.68 -8.62
CA LEU A 299 -9.30 4.65 -9.99
C LEU A 299 -10.57 5.49 -10.12
N THR A 300 -11.45 5.41 -9.14
CA THR A 300 -12.72 6.15 -9.10
C THR A 300 -12.56 7.67 -9.02
N GLU A 301 -11.37 8.20 -8.72
CA GLU A 301 -11.09 9.64 -8.72
C GLU A 301 -10.48 10.14 -10.03
N GLN A 302 -10.05 9.23 -10.92
CA GLN A 302 -9.46 9.62 -12.19
C GLN A 302 -10.54 10.11 -13.16
N ILE A 303 -10.34 11.28 -13.77
CA ILE A 303 -11.30 11.89 -14.72
C ILE A 303 -11.65 10.91 -15.84
N SER A 304 -10.68 10.19 -16.38
CA SER A 304 -10.90 9.19 -17.43
C SER A 304 -11.81 8.04 -16.98
N VAL A 305 -11.76 7.65 -15.71
CA VAL A 305 -12.60 6.58 -15.13
C VAL A 305 -13.97 7.13 -14.77
N LEU A 306 -14.04 8.34 -14.22
CA LEU A 306 -15.30 9.04 -13.96
C LEU A 306 -16.13 9.20 -15.24
N ASP A 307 -15.50 9.53 -16.37
CA ASP A 307 -16.18 9.61 -17.68
C ASP A 307 -16.72 8.22 -18.12
N LEU A 308 -15.95 7.14 -17.90
CA LEU A 308 -16.39 5.76 -18.19
C LEU A 308 -17.54 5.31 -17.29
N MET A 309 -17.46 5.61 -15.99
CA MET A 309 -18.52 5.31 -15.02
C MET A 309 -19.78 6.12 -15.32
N ALA A 310 -19.65 7.41 -15.67
CA ALA A 310 -20.78 8.25 -16.05
C ALA A 310 -21.50 7.69 -17.29
N LEU A 311 -20.76 7.21 -18.30
CA LEU A 311 -21.39 6.53 -19.43
C LEU A 311 -22.12 5.26 -18.99
N GLY A 312 -21.50 4.41 -18.17
CA GLY A 312 -22.15 3.21 -17.63
C GLY A 312 -23.44 3.52 -16.87
N ARG A 313 -23.42 4.54 -16.01
CA ARG A 313 -24.59 5.03 -15.27
C ARG A 313 -25.70 5.55 -16.19
N PHE A 314 -25.34 6.29 -17.23
CA PHE A 314 -26.32 6.73 -18.24
C PHE A 314 -26.99 5.55 -18.94
N LEU A 315 -26.23 4.51 -19.28
CA LEU A 315 -26.78 3.33 -19.95
C LEU A 315 -27.76 2.55 -19.08
N LEU A 316 -27.58 2.58 -17.76
CA LEU A 316 -28.53 2.01 -16.80
C LEU A 316 -29.76 2.89 -16.56
N LEU A 317 -29.56 4.21 -16.47
CA LEU A 317 -30.63 5.18 -16.21
C LEU A 317 -30.55 6.38 -17.16
N PRO A 318 -31.09 6.27 -18.39
CA PRO A 318 -31.02 7.35 -19.39
C PRO A 318 -31.74 8.65 -19.00
N GLN A 319 -32.59 8.58 -17.97
CA GLN A 319 -33.36 9.72 -17.47
C GLN A 319 -32.63 10.55 -16.41
N ASP A 320 -31.42 10.13 -16.02
CA ASP A 320 -30.55 10.94 -15.19
C ASP A 320 -29.89 12.05 -16.04
N ASP A 321 -30.50 13.23 -15.97
CA ASP A 321 -30.07 14.40 -16.72
C ASP A 321 -28.65 14.85 -16.38
N LEU A 322 -28.22 14.71 -15.12
CA LEU A 322 -26.88 15.13 -14.69
C LEU A 322 -25.82 14.19 -15.28
N THR A 323 -26.06 12.88 -15.17
CA THR A 323 -25.16 11.88 -15.73
C THR A 323 -25.07 12.02 -17.25
N LEU A 324 -26.20 12.21 -17.96
CA LEU A 324 -26.16 12.46 -19.40
C LEU A 324 -25.41 13.76 -19.74
N ALA A 325 -25.59 14.83 -18.97
CA ALA A 325 -24.85 16.08 -19.18
C ALA A 325 -23.33 15.89 -19.04
N ILE A 326 -22.88 15.08 -18.07
CA ILE A 326 -21.47 14.70 -17.92
C ILE A 326 -20.97 13.98 -19.18
N VAL A 327 -21.72 12.97 -19.64
CA VAL A 327 -21.37 12.18 -20.84
C VAL A 327 -21.31 13.05 -22.09
N LEU A 328 -22.24 13.99 -22.28
CA LEU A 328 -22.23 14.92 -23.42
C LEU A 328 -20.99 15.82 -23.42
N LYS A 329 -20.51 16.27 -22.26
CA LYS A 329 -19.29 17.09 -22.13
C LYS A 329 -17.99 16.28 -22.17
N SER A 330 -18.08 14.97 -21.93
CA SER A 330 -16.93 14.06 -21.89
C SER A 330 -16.18 14.01 -23.25
N PRO A 331 -14.94 13.48 -23.29
CA PRO A 331 -14.19 13.29 -24.53
C PRO A 331 -14.90 12.41 -25.57
N PHE A 332 -15.92 11.64 -25.20
CA PHE A 332 -16.65 10.77 -26.14
C PHE A 332 -17.52 11.56 -27.12
N ILE A 333 -18.09 12.69 -26.69
CA ILE A 333 -19.02 13.51 -27.48
C ILE A 333 -18.47 14.94 -27.67
N GLY A 334 -18.07 15.59 -26.57
CA GLY A 334 -17.33 16.85 -26.60
C GLY A 334 -18.18 18.12 -26.71
N PHE A 335 -19.40 18.14 -26.18
CA PHE A 335 -20.21 19.37 -26.13
C PHE A 335 -19.56 20.44 -25.24
N ASP A 336 -19.66 21.69 -25.68
CA ASP A 336 -19.33 22.85 -24.86
C ASP A 336 -20.52 23.31 -23.99
N GLU A 337 -20.32 24.34 -23.16
CA GLU A 337 -21.39 24.90 -22.32
C GLU A 337 -22.57 25.44 -23.14
N THR A 338 -22.31 25.98 -24.34
CA THR A 338 -23.33 26.60 -25.19
C THR A 338 -24.23 25.53 -25.79
N ASN A 339 -23.63 24.45 -26.29
CA ASN A 339 -24.33 23.30 -26.85
C ASN A 339 -25.20 22.62 -25.80
N LEU A 340 -24.65 22.41 -24.59
CA LEU A 340 -25.40 21.81 -23.51
C LEU A 340 -26.54 22.72 -23.04
N PHE A 341 -26.32 24.03 -22.98
CA PHE A 341 -27.37 24.99 -22.64
C PHE A 341 -28.48 25.01 -23.70
N ASP A 342 -28.14 25.00 -25.00
CA ASP A 342 -29.14 24.96 -26.08
C ASP A 342 -30.03 23.72 -25.99
N LEU A 343 -29.45 22.57 -25.63
CA LEU A 343 -30.21 21.33 -25.44
C LEU A 343 -31.01 21.32 -24.13
N ALA A 344 -30.48 21.90 -23.05
CA ALA A 344 -31.09 21.81 -21.71
C ALA A 344 -32.10 22.93 -21.41
N TYR A 345 -31.96 24.09 -22.04
CA TYR A 345 -32.75 25.28 -21.73
C TYR A 345 -34.19 25.14 -22.25
N ASN A 346 -35.16 25.45 -21.39
CA ASN A 346 -36.60 25.42 -21.69
C ASN A 346 -37.13 24.06 -22.20
N ARG A 347 -36.43 22.96 -21.89
CA ARG A 347 -36.91 21.59 -22.16
C ARG A 347 -38.11 21.22 -21.28
N SER A 348 -38.95 20.33 -21.78
CA SER A 348 -40.15 19.85 -21.09
C SER A 348 -40.02 18.44 -20.50
N GLY A 349 -39.08 17.65 -21.01
CA GLY A 349 -38.80 16.27 -20.60
C GLY A 349 -37.36 16.09 -20.13
N SER A 350 -36.91 14.83 -20.02
CA SER A 350 -35.51 14.51 -19.72
C SER A 350 -34.58 14.99 -20.84
N LEU A 351 -33.31 15.17 -20.52
CA LEU A 351 -32.28 15.60 -21.46
C LEU A 351 -32.13 14.58 -22.60
N TRP A 352 -32.34 13.30 -22.33
CA TRP A 352 -32.36 12.24 -23.34
C TRP A 352 -33.58 12.36 -24.28
N GLN A 353 -34.77 12.64 -23.73
CA GLN A 353 -35.98 12.85 -24.53
C GLN A 353 -35.85 14.07 -25.45
N GLU A 354 -35.25 15.15 -24.94
CA GLU A 354 -34.98 16.35 -25.71
C GLU A 354 -33.98 16.07 -26.83
N LEU A 355 -32.88 15.37 -26.53
CA LEU A 355 -31.90 14.95 -27.55
C LEU A 355 -32.52 14.07 -28.63
N ASN A 356 -33.42 13.15 -28.25
CA ASN A 356 -34.17 12.30 -29.18
C ASN A 356 -35.17 13.10 -30.04
N THR A 357 -35.68 14.22 -29.55
CA THR A 357 -36.64 15.06 -30.30
C THR A 357 -35.88 15.97 -31.29
N ARG A 358 -34.74 16.50 -30.86
CA ARG A 358 -33.92 17.47 -31.61
C ARG A 358 -32.76 16.84 -32.37
N PHE A 359 -32.68 15.51 -32.45
CA PHE A 359 -31.54 14.82 -33.09
C PHE A 359 -31.33 15.24 -34.56
N GLY A 360 -32.40 15.64 -35.26
CA GLY A 360 -32.36 16.09 -36.65
C GLY A 360 -32.08 17.59 -36.84
N ASP A 361 -32.04 18.38 -35.77
CA ASP A 361 -31.88 19.84 -35.86
C ASP A 361 -30.43 20.24 -36.18
N ASP A 362 -29.46 19.48 -35.66
CA ASP A 362 -28.03 19.73 -35.82
C ASP A 362 -27.29 18.39 -36.01
N ASN A 363 -26.31 18.37 -36.92
CA ASN A 363 -25.40 17.24 -37.13
C ASN A 363 -24.67 16.83 -35.84
N MET A 364 -24.42 17.78 -34.93
CA MET A 364 -23.83 17.48 -33.62
C MET A 364 -24.77 16.68 -32.72
N PHE A 365 -26.05 17.09 -32.61
CA PHE A 365 -27.07 16.35 -31.85
C PHE A 365 -27.33 14.98 -32.47
N GLN A 366 -27.34 14.90 -33.80
CA GLN A 366 -27.46 13.64 -34.52
C GLN A 366 -26.35 12.66 -34.13
N LYS A 367 -25.08 13.09 -34.20
CA LYS A 367 -23.92 12.25 -33.85
C LYS A 367 -23.96 11.80 -32.39
N ALA A 368 -24.31 12.70 -31.47
CA ALA A 368 -24.42 12.37 -30.04
C ALA A 368 -25.52 11.33 -29.79
N TYR A 369 -26.69 11.53 -30.39
CA TYR A 369 -27.81 10.60 -30.29
C TYR A 369 -27.47 9.23 -30.89
N GLU A 370 -26.89 9.18 -32.09
CA GLU A 370 -26.50 7.93 -32.76
C GLU A 370 -25.47 7.15 -31.94
N PHE A 371 -24.48 7.85 -31.36
CA PHE A 371 -23.48 7.25 -30.48
C PHE A 371 -24.12 6.62 -29.24
N LEU A 372 -24.93 7.38 -28.50
CA LEU A 372 -25.55 6.93 -27.27
C LEU A 372 -26.60 5.83 -27.51
N SER A 373 -27.41 5.96 -28.56
CA SER A 373 -28.38 4.95 -28.97
C SER A 373 -27.70 3.62 -29.35
N ASN A 374 -26.54 3.68 -30.03
CA ASN A 374 -25.75 2.48 -30.32
C ASN A 374 -25.25 1.79 -29.05
N MET A 375 -24.80 2.56 -28.05
CA MET A 375 -24.37 1.99 -26.78
C MET A 375 -25.54 1.41 -25.97
N LEU A 376 -26.69 2.10 -25.93
CA LEU A 376 -27.92 1.60 -25.30
C LEU A 376 -28.41 0.29 -25.92
N SER A 377 -28.30 0.13 -27.23
CA SER A 377 -28.69 -1.12 -27.90
C SER A 377 -27.83 -2.34 -27.53
N LYS A 378 -26.68 -2.11 -26.90
CA LYS A 378 -25.72 -3.18 -26.53
C LYS A 378 -25.77 -3.56 -25.06
N VAL A 379 -26.12 -2.63 -24.17
CA VAL A 379 -25.97 -2.79 -22.72
C VAL A 379 -26.64 -4.07 -22.17
N ASP A 380 -27.78 -4.47 -22.74
CA ASP A 380 -28.54 -5.65 -22.31
C ASP A 380 -27.95 -6.98 -22.79
N PHE A 381 -26.96 -6.96 -23.70
CA PHE A 381 -26.49 -8.14 -24.42
C PHE A 381 -25.00 -8.43 -24.29
N VAL A 382 -24.22 -7.54 -23.66
CA VAL A 382 -22.77 -7.68 -23.53
C VAL A 382 -22.35 -7.55 -22.07
N THR A 383 -21.21 -8.15 -21.72
CA THR A 383 -20.64 -8.04 -20.39
C THR A 383 -19.94 -6.68 -20.20
N PRO A 384 -19.70 -6.22 -18.96
CA PRO A 384 -19.05 -4.93 -18.70
C PRO A 384 -17.71 -4.72 -19.46
N PHE A 385 -16.82 -5.70 -19.44
CA PHE A 385 -15.55 -5.67 -20.16
C PHE A 385 -15.75 -5.53 -21.66
N GLU A 386 -16.66 -6.32 -22.25
CA GLU A 386 -16.94 -6.25 -23.68
C GLU A 386 -17.53 -4.88 -24.07
N LEU A 387 -18.44 -4.34 -23.25
CA LEU A 387 -19.04 -3.01 -23.44
C LEU A 387 -17.97 -1.91 -23.49
N TYR A 388 -17.10 -1.88 -22.48
CA TYR A 388 -16.07 -0.86 -22.35
C TYR A 388 -14.92 -1.05 -23.34
N SER A 389 -14.57 -2.30 -23.68
CA SER A 389 -13.61 -2.60 -24.75
C SER A 389 -14.12 -2.09 -26.10
N TYR A 390 -15.39 -2.36 -26.42
CA TYR A 390 -16.02 -1.84 -27.64
C TYR A 390 -16.04 -0.30 -27.68
N LEU A 391 -16.36 0.36 -26.56
CA LEU A 391 -16.30 1.82 -26.44
C LEU A 391 -14.89 2.36 -26.70
N LEU A 392 -13.89 1.78 -26.05
CA LEU A 392 -12.53 2.31 -26.05
C LEU A 392 -11.82 2.08 -27.39
N ASP A 393 -12.05 0.92 -28.00
CA ASP A 393 -11.34 0.51 -29.21
C ASP A 393 -12.18 0.76 -30.47
N ALA A 394 -13.38 0.20 -30.57
CA ALA A 394 -14.21 0.30 -31.79
C ALA A 394 -14.83 1.69 -32.00
N LYS A 395 -15.02 2.48 -30.93
CA LYS A 395 -15.52 3.87 -31.00
C LYS A 395 -14.44 4.92 -30.80
N GLU A 396 -13.16 4.54 -30.89
CA GLU A 396 -12.01 5.42 -30.67
C GLU A 396 -12.03 6.14 -29.31
N GLY A 397 -12.78 5.65 -28.31
CA GLY A 397 -12.92 6.28 -27.00
C GLY A 397 -11.57 6.48 -26.30
N ARG A 398 -10.66 5.51 -26.41
CA ARG A 398 -9.30 5.61 -25.86
C ARG A 398 -8.53 6.78 -26.48
N LYS A 399 -8.57 6.90 -27.81
CA LYS A 399 -7.89 8.00 -28.53
C LYS A 399 -8.46 9.36 -28.14
N ASN A 400 -9.78 9.46 -28.01
CA ASN A 400 -10.44 10.71 -27.61
C ASN A 400 -10.04 11.13 -26.19
N ILE A 401 -10.06 10.21 -25.22
CA ILE A 401 -9.63 10.51 -23.85
C ILE A 401 -8.16 10.96 -23.83
N LEU A 402 -7.26 10.21 -24.48
CA LEU A 402 -5.82 10.53 -24.51
C LEU A 402 -5.53 11.87 -25.19
N SER A 403 -6.30 12.23 -26.22
CA SER A 403 -6.14 13.53 -26.89
C SER A 403 -6.46 14.71 -25.99
N ARG A 404 -7.39 14.54 -25.03
CA ARG A 404 -7.88 15.62 -24.15
C ARG A 404 -7.17 15.64 -22.79
N LEU A 405 -6.90 14.49 -22.21
CA LEU A 405 -6.29 14.34 -20.88
C LEU A 405 -4.78 14.06 -20.92
N GLY A 406 -4.23 13.73 -22.09
CA GLY A 406 -2.82 13.37 -22.27
C GLY A 406 -2.55 11.87 -22.06
N SER A 407 -1.28 11.49 -22.26
CA SER A 407 -0.84 10.08 -22.19
C SER A 407 -0.96 9.46 -20.79
N GLU A 408 -1.08 10.27 -19.73
CA GLU A 408 -1.23 9.77 -18.36
C GLU A 408 -2.56 9.01 -18.14
N ALA A 409 -3.58 9.26 -18.97
CA ALA A 409 -4.88 8.58 -18.86
C ALA A 409 -4.88 7.12 -19.38
N ALA A 410 -3.82 6.68 -20.07
CA ALA A 410 -3.75 5.33 -20.64
C ALA A 410 -3.76 4.24 -19.57
N ASP A 411 -3.06 4.47 -18.47
CA ASP A 411 -2.92 3.51 -17.38
C ASP A 411 -4.25 3.32 -16.63
N PRO A 412 -4.96 4.38 -16.16
CA PRO A 412 -6.28 4.24 -15.57
C PRO A 412 -7.30 3.52 -16.45
N ILE A 413 -7.28 3.78 -17.77
CA ILE A 413 -8.18 3.12 -18.70
C ILE A 413 -7.90 1.62 -18.78
N SER A 414 -6.61 1.25 -18.89
CA SER A 414 -6.19 -0.14 -18.99
C SER A 414 -6.56 -0.90 -17.72
N GLU A 415 -6.37 -0.26 -16.57
CA GLU A 415 -6.64 -0.87 -15.28
C GLU A 415 -8.14 -0.98 -14.99
N PHE A 416 -8.94 -0.01 -15.42
CA PHE A 416 -10.40 -0.11 -15.39
C PHE A 416 -10.91 -1.32 -16.19
N LEU A 417 -10.32 -1.61 -17.35
CA LEU A 417 -10.64 -2.81 -18.12
C LEU A 417 -10.20 -4.10 -17.41
N ASN A 418 -9.03 -4.12 -16.80
CA ASN A 418 -8.58 -5.28 -16.00
C ASN A 418 -9.56 -5.58 -14.85
N LEU A 419 -10.05 -4.54 -14.18
CA LEU A 419 -11.06 -4.67 -13.13
C LEU A 419 -12.41 -5.16 -13.65
N ALA A 420 -12.86 -4.67 -14.81
CA ALA A 420 -14.07 -5.18 -15.44
C ALA A 420 -13.94 -6.69 -15.73
N LEU A 421 -12.80 -7.13 -16.26
CA LEU A 421 -12.53 -8.54 -16.52
C LEU A 421 -12.48 -9.37 -15.23
N ALA A 422 -11.80 -8.86 -14.19
CA ALA A 422 -11.72 -9.52 -12.89
C ALA A 422 -13.09 -9.62 -12.20
N TYR A 423 -13.95 -8.61 -12.38
CA TYR A 423 -15.31 -8.63 -11.87
C TYR A 423 -16.11 -9.76 -12.51
N GLU A 424 -16.05 -9.89 -13.84
CA GLU A 424 -16.74 -10.95 -14.59
C GLU A 424 -16.30 -12.37 -14.23
N GLN A 425 -15.05 -12.56 -13.83
CA GLN A 425 -14.53 -13.86 -13.41
C GLN A 425 -15.03 -14.28 -12.02
N ASN A 426 -15.29 -13.31 -11.14
CA ASN A 426 -15.58 -13.56 -9.73
C ASN A 426 -17.06 -13.32 -9.35
N HIS A 427 -17.81 -12.60 -10.19
CA HIS A 427 -19.18 -12.19 -9.93
C HIS A 427 -20.08 -12.43 -11.15
N THR A 428 -21.40 -12.37 -10.94
CA THR A 428 -22.35 -12.35 -12.05
C THR A 428 -22.09 -11.11 -12.92
N PRO A 429 -21.89 -11.24 -14.25
CA PRO A 429 -21.46 -10.15 -15.11
C PRO A 429 -22.62 -9.20 -15.42
N SER A 430 -22.91 -8.26 -14.51
CA SER A 430 -23.88 -7.18 -14.71
C SER A 430 -23.21 -5.82 -14.65
N LEU A 431 -23.66 -4.87 -15.48
CA LEU A 431 -23.13 -3.51 -15.47
C LEU A 431 -23.45 -2.77 -14.17
N GLU A 432 -24.66 -2.93 -13.65
CA GLU A 432 -25.07 -2.37 -12.35
C GLU A 432 -24.18 -2.88 -11.22
N GLY A 433 -24.01 -4.20 -11.13
CA GLY A 433 -23.18 -4.80 -10.09
C GLY A 433 -21.71 -4.41 -10.20
N PHE A 434 -21.19 -4.26 -11.43
CA PHE A 434 -19.82 -3.79 -11.65
C PHE A 434 -19.61 -2.34 -11.17
N LEU A 435 -20.53 -1.43 -11.50
CA LEU A 435 -20.44 -0.03 -11.09
C LEU A 435 -20.56 0.14 -9.57
N ASP A 436 -21.47 -0.60 -8.94
CA ASP A 436 -21.62 -0.59 -7.48
C ASP A 436 -20.38 -1.20 -6.79
N TRP A 437 -19.83 -2.27 -7.35
CA TRP A 437 -18.60 -2.88 -6.85
C TRP A 437 -17.40 -1.93 -6.97
N MET A 438 -17.30 -1.19 -8.08
CA MET A 438 -16.28 -0.16 -8.29
C MET A 438 -16.38 0.99 -7.29
N GLU A 439 -17.57 1.36 -6.83
CA GLU A 439 -17.75 2.44 -5.85
C GLU A 439 -17.62 1.98 -4.40
N ALA A 440 -18.12 0.79 -4.08
CA ALA A 440 -18.03 0.21 -2.74
C ALA A 440 -16.61 -0.25 -2.43
N GLY A 441 -15.93 -0.83 -3.41
CA GLY A 441 -14.50 -1.03 -3.34
C GLY A 441 -13.84 0.33 -3.53
N ASN A 442 -13.25 0.90 -2.49
CA ASN A 442 -12.18 1.87 -2.70
C ASN A 442 -11.05 1.09 -3.39
N VAL A 443 -11.15 0.91 -4.73
CA VAL A 443 -10.25 0.07 -5.51
C VAL A 443 -8.94 0.83 -5.64
N VAL A 444 -8.15 0.70 -4.58
CA VAL A 444 -6.84 1.30 -4.43
C VAL A 444 -5.86 0.30 -4.99
N ILE A 445 -5.54 0.46 -6.26
CA ILE A 445 -4.61 -0.43 -6.93
C ILE A 445 -3.20 0.03 -6.62
N LYS A 446 -2.42 -0.90 -6.07
CA LYS A 446 -0.97 -0.73 -5.94
C LYS A 446 -0.40 -0.85 -7.35
N ARG A 447 0.21 0.20 -7.90
CA ARG A 447 1.07 0.03 -9.08
C ARG A 447 2.16 -1.01 -8.73
N ASP A 448 2.29 -2.04 -9.55
CA ASP A 448 3.41 -2.98 -9.44
C ASP A 448 4.72 -2.23 -9.66
N LEU A 449 5.54 -2.18 -8.61
CA LEU A 449 6.80 -1.45 -8.55
C LEU A 449 7.90 -2.10 -9.40
N GLU A 450 7.80 -3.40 -9.70
CA GLU A 450 8.77 -4.11 -10.53
C GLU A 450 8.73 -3.64 -12.00
N HIS A 451 7.60 -3.10 -12.46
CA HIS A 451 7.45 -2.50 -13.78
C HIS A 451 7.57 -0.96 -13.76
N ALA A 452 7.95 -0.37 -12.62
CA ALA A 452 8.23 1.06 -12.57
C ALA A 452 9.36 1.40 -13.56
N ARG A 453 9.17 2.48 -14.33
CA ARG A 453 10.15 2.95 -15.31
C ARG A 453 11.53 2.98 -14.65
N PRO A 454 12.56 2.28 -15.19
CA PRO A 454 13.89 2.22 -14.59
C PRO A 454 14.52 3.62 -14.39
N GLU A 455 13.99 4.64 -15.06
CA GLU A 455 14.45 6.02 -15.02
C GLU A 455 13.61 6.95 -14.10
N ALA A 456 12.92 6.45 -13.08
CA ALA A 456 12.08 7.25 -12.19
C ALA A 456 12.54 7.26 -10.72
N VAL A 457 12.40 8.41 -10.05
CA VAL A 457 12.68 8.58 -8.62
C VAL A 457 11.69 7.77 -7.80
N ARG A 458 12.16 6.87 -6.93
CA ARG A 458 11.28 6.02 -6.12
C ARG A 458 10.90 6.71 -4.81
N ILE A 459 9.61 7.01 -4.60
CA ILE A 459 9.08 7.51 -3.32
C ILE A 459 8.33 6.38 -2.62
N MET A 460 8.73 6.02 -1.40
CA MET A 460 8.10 4.94 -0.63
C MET A 460 8.16 5.18 0.88
N THR A 461 7.40 4.39 1.64
CA THR A 461 7.50 4.41 3.09
C THR A 461 8.74 3.66 3.55
N VAL A 462 9.28 3.99 4.73
CA VAL A 462 10.40 3.25 5.33
C VAL A 462 10.12 1.74 5.39
N HIS A 463 8.89 1.34 5.77
CA HIS A 463 8.46 -0.07 5.76
C HIS A 463 8.51 -0.68 4.35
N GLY A 464 8.04 0.05 3.32
CA GLY A 464 8.06 -0.44 1.95
C GLY A 464 9.46 -0.51 1.33
N ALA A 465 10.47 0.06 2.00
CA ALA A 465 11.86 0.02 1.57
C ALA A 465 12.66 -1.13 2.18
N LYS A 466 12.06 -1.95 3.07
CA LYS A 466 12.75 -3.09 3.67
C LYS A 466 13.28 -4.03 2.59
N GLY A 467 14.52 -4.49 2.74
CA GLY A 467 15.23 -5.31 1.75
C GLY A 467 15.79 -4.54 0.53
N LEU A 468 15.24 -3.36 0.21
CA LEU A 468 15.65 -2.58 -0.95
C LEU A 468 16.92 -1.74 -0.69
N GLN A 469 17.54 -1.27 -1.77
CA GLN A 469 18.69 -0.37 -1.73
C GLN A 469 18.65 0.64 -2.86
N ALA A 470 19.26 1.81 -2.62
CA ALA A 470 19.49 2.82 -3.63
C ALA A 470 20.83 3.51 -3.37
N PRO A 471 21.55 3.95 -4.42
CA PRO A 471 22.77 4.73 -4.25
C PRO A 471 22.56 6.06 -3.52
N ILE A 472 21.40 6.70 -3.72
CA ILE A 472 21.06 8.01 -3.12
C ILE A 472 19.72 7.90 -2.41
N VAL A 473 19.68 8.25 -1.12
CA VAL A 473 18.47 8.20 -0.29
C VAL A 473 18.20 9.56 0.35
N PHE A 474 16.99 10.09 0.19
CA PHE A 474 16.49 11.26 0.91
C PHE A 474 15.52 10.85 2.01
N LEU A 475 15.67 11.43 3.20
CA LEU A 475 14.78 11.24 4.37
C LEU A 475 14.17 12.60 4.76
N PRO A 476 13.06 13.04 4.13
CA PRO A 476 12.46 14.36 4.40
C PRO A 476 11.66 14.48 5.72
N ASP A 477 11.16 13.37 6.25
CA ASP A 477 10.17 13.36 7.34
C ASP A 477 10.80 12.98 8.69
N THR A 478 11.70 13.84 9.19
CA THR A 478 12.52 13.56 10.40
C THR A 478 12.09 14.32 11.65
N MET A 479 11.08 15.19 11.56
CA MET A 479 10.67 16.10 12.65
C MET A 479 9.31 15.75 13.26
N GLN A 480 8.60 14.75 12.73
CA GLN A 480 7.29 14.36 13.23
C GLN A 480 7.41 13.42 14.44
N MET A 481 6.80 13.80 15.58
CA MET A 481 6.73 12.93 16.76
C MET A 481 5.64 11.86 16.60
N PRO A 482 5.86 10.63 17.09
CA PRO A 482 4.83 9.60 17.14
C PRO A 482 3.66 10.03 18.04
N THR A 483 2.44 9.96 17.54
CA THR A 483 1.22 10.05 18.36
C THR A 483 0.92 8.66 18.93
N HIS A 484 1.13 8.46 20.22
CA HIS A 484 0.65 7.26 20.92
C HIS A 484 -0.81 7.47 21.30
N LEU A 485 -1.72 6.70 20.70
CA LEU A 485 -3.08 6.57 21.22
C LEU A 485 -3.01 5.77 22.53
N PRO A 486 -3.81 6.11 23.57
CA PRO A 486 -3.81 5.36 24.81
C PRO A 486 -4.25 3.90 24.52
N PRO A 487 -3.58 2.90 25.09
CA PRO A 487 -3.93 1.50 24.84
C PRO A 487 -5.34 1.20 25.37
N LEU A 488 -6.08 0.37 24.64
CA LEU A 488 -7.19 -0.38 25.21
C LEU A 488 -6.63 -1.20 26.38
N LEU A 489 -7.24 -1.09 27.55
CA LEU A 489 -6.84 -1.88 28.72
C LEU A 489 -7.26 -3.34 28.49
N TRP A 490 -6.35 -4.14 27.93
CA TRP A 490 -6.47 -5.59 27.88
C TRP A 490 -5.89 -6.18 29.16
N PRO A 491 -6.61 -7.04 29.91
CA PRO A 491 -6.01 -7.76 31.01
C PRO A 491 -5.01 -8.77 30.45
N GLN A 492 -3.71 -8.47 30.56
CA GLN A 492 -2.65 -9.44 30.29
C GLN A 492 -2.72 -10.55 31.35
N ASP A 493 -2.80 -11.81 30.92
CA ASP A 493 -2.66 -12.95 31.83
C ASP A 493 -1.20 -13.03 32.33
N GLN A 494 -0.99 -13.56 33.55
CA GLN A 494 0.34 -13.68 34.18
C GLN A 494 1.31 -14.64 33.45
N ARG A 495 0.95 -15.11 32.26
CA ARG A 495 1.76 -15.98 31.40
C ARG A 495 2.15 -15.34 30.07
N GLY A 496 1.98 -14.03 29.89
CA GLY A 496 2.53 -13.29 28.73
C GLY A 496 1.98 -13.72 27.37
N GLY A 497 0.97 -14.57 27.30
CA GLY A 497 0.25 -14.88 26.07
C GLY A 497 -0.91 -13.92 25.90
N ASP A 498 -0.95 -13.22 24.77
CA ASP A 498 -2.19 -12.65 24.28
C ASP A 498 -3.21 -13.79 24.14
N ILE A 499 -4.39 -13.59 24.73
CA ILE A 499 -5.52 -14.50 24.54
C ILE A 499 -6.13 -14.12 23.20
N SER A 500 -5.57 -14.69 22.12
CA SER A 500 -6.18 -14.73 20.79
C SER A 500 -7.28 -15.79 20.75
#